data_AF-A0A8J6PQR9-F1
#
_entry.id   AF-A0A8J6PQR9-F1
#
_cell.length_a   1.000
_cell.length_b   1.000
_cell.length_c   1.000
_cell.angle_alpha   90.00
_cell.angle_beta   90.00
_cell.angle_gamma   90.00
#
_symmetry.space_group_name_H-M   'P 1'
#
loop_
_entity.id
_entity.type
_entity.pdbx_description
1 polymer ?
#
loop_
_entity_poly.entity_id
_entity_poly.type
_entity_poly.pdbx_seq_one_letter_code
_entity_poly.pdbx_strand_id
1 'polypeptide(L)'
;MRTLLLVAVFCYSTLTFSQSPFGPKQTINSNTGATPRVIASGLIDNDNYIDIVIGTSSGNTIEWYKNNGNGTFSLQTLVSSNLPKVYGLAIADLDKDSDNDIVATSNSGERLVWFQNDGNGNFSSEKLISSGLQEAFTVKVADIDGNNTMDVVVSAPVSNLVAWYSNDGSGNFGNANIISSITSGPRDFDLGDYDKDGDLDIVIAYKYNYAAKLFNNNLSQTGSVSFTAEANNVSSGNLLIQDIAFGDVDNDGYLEIVKLNTTTNPAYYKKQNDGSFTETILTTSNQSPSATAIADIDNDSKKDVIVGYSSGNANDQLTLYKSSNPSSETLIDGSQNDIYSITVNDFDNDGDLDIATISLAENHLNWFENTTVSKSLSVKNTDVTAIQIYPNPSKNKLNFNNFNDTNSSISIYDILGHLVMNTRLQDKNTLDVSTLNKGMYLLKFNEIGTVIKFIKN
;
A
#
# COMPACT_ATOMS: atom_id res chain seq x y z
N MET A 1 58.66 -41.18 -24.19
CA MET A 1 58.04 -40.30 -23.17
C MET A 1 56.83 -39.64 -23.79
N ARG A 2 55.62 -39.94 -23.32
CA ARG A 2 54.39 -39.22 -23.70
C ARG A 2 53.90 -38.50 -22.45
N THR A 3 53.89 -37.19 -22.48
CA THR A 3 53.47 -36.32 -21.37
C THR A 3 51.96 -36.18 -21.42
N LEU A 4 51.26 -36.60 -20.36
CA LEU A 4 49.82 -36.37 -20.21
C LEU A 4 49.61 -34.92 -19.74
N LEU A 5 48.87 -34.12 -20.51
CA LEU A 5 48.45 -32.79 -20.11
C LEU A 5 47.11 -32.90 -19.37
N LEU A 6 47.12 -32.67 -18.06
CA LEU A 6 45.91 -32.64 -17.23
C LEU A 6 45.33 -31.22 -17.28
N VAL A 7 44.21 -31.02 -18.00
CA VAL A 7 43.47 -29.76 -17.99
C VAL A 7 42.44 -29.85 -16.86
N ALA A 8 42.67 -29.14 -15.76
CA ALA A 8 41.70 -28.96 -14.70
C ALA A 8 40.76 -27.79 -15.06
N VAL A 9 39.51 -28.10 -15.38
CA VAL A 9 38.45 -27.09 -15.57
C VAL A 9 37.89 -26.77 -14.19
N PHE A 10 38.15 -25.55 -13.69
CA PHE A 10 37.47 -25.02 -12.51
C PHE A 10 36.11 -24.47 -12.94
N CYS A 11 35.05 -25.24 -12.71
CA CYS A 11 33.69 -24.70 -12.74
C CYS A 11 33.47 -23.83 -11.50
N TYR A 12 33.51 -22.51 -11.65
CA TYR A 12 32.95 -21.59 -10.66
C TYR A 12 31.43 -21.58 -10.86
N SER A 13 30.69 -22.30 -10.01
CA SER A 13 29.25 -22.10 -9.87
C SER A 13 29.04 -20.89 -8.96
N THR A 14 28.73 -19.73 -9.52
CA THR A 14 28.17 -18.63 -8.75
C THR A 14 26.74 -19.02 -8.35
N LEU A 15 26.55 -19.40 -7.08
CA LEU A 15 25.22 -19.46 -6.50
C LEU A 15 24.75 -18.01 -6.32
N THR A 16 24.03 -17.48 -7.30
CA THR A 16 23.25 -16.26 -7.12
C THR A 16 21.97 -16.65 -6.39
N PHE A 17 21.95 -16.50 -5.07
CA PHE A 17 20.68 -16.38 -4.37
C PHE A 17 20.11 -15.03 -4.80
N SER A 18 19.08 -15.03 -5.65
CA SER A 18 18.23 -13.85 -5.76
C SER A 18 17.59 -13.70 -4.38
N GLN A 19 18.09 -12.78 -3.56
CA GLN A 19 17.36 -12.40 -2.36
C GLN A 19 16.02 -11.86 -2.83
N SER A 20 14.94 -12.33 -2.21
CA SER A 20 13.66 -11.67 -2.37
C SER A 20 13.85 -10.20 -1.96
N PRO A 21 13.28 -9.24 -2.70
CA PRO A 21 13.31 -7.83 -2.31
C PRO A 21 12.62 -7.55 -0.97
N PHE A 22 12.02 -8.56 -0.33
CA PHE A 22 11.28 -8.43 0.91
C PHE A 22 11.97 -9.11 2.09
N GLY A 23 11.79 -8.51 3.26
CA GLY A 23 12.08 -9.12 4.55
C GLY A 23 11.23 -10.36 4.84
N PRO A 24 11.57 -11.13 5.90
CA PRO A 24 10.79 -12.30 6.28
C PRO A 24 9.39 -11.90 6.78
N LYS A 25 8.40 -12.76 6.53
CA LYS A 25 7.02 -12.63 7.05
C LYS A 25 7.01 -12.25 8.53
N GLN A 26 6.36 -11.14 8.85
CA GLN A 26 6.06 -10.72 10.21
C GLN A 26 4.57 -10.91 10.49
N THR A 27 4.22 -11.68 11.50
CA THR A 27 2.82 -11.83 11.92
C THR A 27 2.46 -10.76 12.93
N ILE A 28 1.59 -9.82 12.54
CA ILE A 28 1.07 -8.76 13.42
C ILE A 28 0.15 -9.36 14.49
N ASN A 29 -0.77 -10.22 14.06
CA ASN A 29 -1.67 -10.94 14.96
C ASN A 29 -1.95 -12.34 14.40
N SER A 30 -1.71 -13.36 15.21
CA SER A 30 -1.94 -14.75 14.86
C SER A 30 -3.35 -15.26 15.24
N ASN A 31 -4.24 -14.36 15.68
CA ASN A 31 -5.61 -14.69 16.06
C ASN A 31 -6.53 -13.47 15.90
N THR A 32 -6.71 -13.02 14.66
CA THR A 32 -7.55 -11.88 14.28
C THR A 32 -9.03 -12.24 14.35
N GLY A 33 -9.67 -12.09 15.51
CA GLY A 33 -11.14 -12.06 15.70
C GLY A 33 -12.01 -13.18 15.12
N ALA A 34 -11.45 -14.23 14.53
CA ALA A 34 -12.07 -15.27 13.68
C ALA A 34 -12.46 -14.83 12.25
N THR A 35 -11.76 -15.41 11.28
CA THR A 35 -11.96 -15.34 9.82
C THR A 35 -11.81 -13.90 9.29
N PRO A 36 -10.59 -13.31 9.33
CA PRO A 36 -10.33 -11.99 8.77
C PRO A 36 -10.56 -12.05 7.26
N ARG A 37 -11.29 -11.08 6.69
CA ARG A 37 -11.77 -11.17 5.31
C ARG A 37 -11.45 -9.97 4.44
N VAL A 38 -11.28 -8.80 5.04
CA VAL A 38 -10.94 -7.58 4.32
C VAL A 38 -9.95 -6.78 5.15
N ILE A 39 -9.02 -6.12 4.48
CA ILE A 39 -7.99 -5.26 5.08
C ILE A 39 -8.01 -3.90 4.36
N ALA A 40 -7.82 -2.83 5.11
CA ALA A 40 -7.56 -1.49 4.61
C ALA A 40 -6.41 -0.88 5.43
N SER A 41 -5.71 0.09 4.84
CA SER A 41 -4.67 0.86 5.52
C SER A 41 -4.86 2.35 5.29
N GLY A 42 -4.49 3.16 6.29
CA GLY A 42 -4.62 4.62 6.24
C GLY A 42 -4.24 5.27 7.58
N LEU A 43 -4.15 6.60 7.58
CA LEU A 43 -3.95 7.38 8.82
C LEU A 43 -5.25 7.34 9.63
N ILE A 44 -5.27 6.66 10.78
CA ILE A 44 -6.45 6.62 11.67
C ILE A 44 -6.27 7.54 12.87
N ASP A 45 -5.04 7.86 13.26
CA ASP A 45 -4.79 8.89 14.25
C ASP A 45 -3.69 9.87 13.80
N ASN A 46 -3.53 10.92 14.60
CA ASN A 46 -2.68 12.06 14.29
C ASN A 46 -1.16 11.82 14.51
N ASP A 47 -0.68 10.58 14.39
CA ASP A 47 0.74 10.24 14.57
C ASP A 47 1.58 10.14 13.27
N ASN A 48 0.93 10.25 12.10
CA ASN A 48 1.51 10.13 10.75
C ASN A 48 2.05 8.73 10.40
N TYR A 49 1.68 7.69 11.14
CA TYR A 49 1.97 6.31 10.76
C TYR A 49 0.73 5.67 10.14
N ILE A 50 0.93 4.95 9.04
CA ILE A 50 -0.16 4.27 8.38
C ILE A 50 -0.58 3.08 9.24
N ASP A 51 -1.85 3.07 9.64
CA ASP A 51 -2.45 2.01 10.42
C ASP A 51 -3.11 0.96 9.54
N ILE A 52 -3.48 -0.16 10.16
CA ILE A 52 -4.20 -1.26 9.50
C ILE A 52 -5.56 -1.46 10.19
N VAL A 53 -6.61 -1.59 9.37
CA VAL A 53 -7.95 -1.96 9.82
C VAL A 53 -8.37 -3.24 9.12
N ILE A 54 -8.89 -4.21 9.86
CA ILE A 54 -9.44 -5.45 9.29
C ILE A 54 -10.89 -5.67 9.69
N GLY A 55 -11.62 -6.35 8.81
CA GLY A 55 -12.98 -6.81 9.04
C GLY A 55 -13.01 -8.33 9.15
N THR A 56 -13.71 -8.86 10.15
CA THR A 56 -13.83 -10.30 10.36
C THR A 56 -15.21 -10.81 9.98
N SER A 57 -15.26 -11.97 9.31
CA SER A 57 -16.54 -12.54 8.90
C SER A 57 -17.26 -13.28 10.01
N SER A 58 -16.52 -14.10 10.76
CA SER A 58 -17.09 -14.94 11.81
C SER A 58 -17.07 -14.23 13.17
N GLY A 59 -16.07 -13.37 13.38
CA GLY A 59 -15.97 -12.50 14.54
C GLY A 59 -17.01 -11.39 14.58
N ASN A 60 -17.44 -10.90 13.41
CA ASN A 60 -18.31 -9.73 13.29
C ASN A 60 -17.68 -8.47 13.90
N THR A 61 -16.35 -8.36 13.79
CA THR A 61 -15.54 -7.27 14.34
C THR A 61 -14.93 -6.42 13.23
N ILE A 62 -14.73 -5.14 13.55
CA ILE A 62 -13.76 -4.27 12.88
C ILE A 62 -12.65 -4.02 13.89
N GLU A 63 -11.43 -4.41 13.54
CA GLU A 63 -10.25 -4.32 14.42
C GLU A 63 -9.26 -3.32 13.84
N TRP A 64 -8.76 -2.42 14.69
CA TRP A 64 -7.76 -1.42 14.34
C TRP A 64 -6.42 -1.78 14.98
N TYR A 65 -5.38 -1.84 14.16
CA TYR A 65 -3.99 -2.08 14.54
C TYR A 65 -3.22 -0.79 14.31
N LYS A 66 -2.99 -0.06 15.40
CA LYS A 66 -2.19 1.15 15.40
C LYS A 66 -0.73 0.81 15.13
N ASN A 67 -0.12 1.49 14.19
CA ASN A 67 1.28 1.38 13.84
C ASN A 67 2.13 2.21 14.80
N ASN A 68 3.23 1.64 15.28
CA ASN A 68 4.15 2.31 16.22
C ASN A 68 5.31 3.03 15.50
N GLY A 69 5.29 3.10 14.16
CA GLY A 69 6.28 3.81 13.34
C GLY A 69 7.64 3.11 13.22
N ASN A 70 7.67 1.80 13.43
CA ASN A 70 8.88 0.99 13.38
C ASN A 70 8.62 -0.44 12.88
N GLY A 71 7.57 -0.61 12.06
CA GLY A 71 7.12 -1.92 11.57
C GLY A 71 6.48 -2.81 12.64
N THR A 72 6.10 -2.24 13.79
CA THR A 72 5.33 -2.96 14.83
C THR A 72 3.95 -2.34 15.02
N PHE A 73 2.97 -3.19 15.35
CA PHE A 73 1.57 -2.79 15.44
C PHE A 73 0.97 -3.20 16.79
N SER A 74 -0.04 -2.46 17.24
CA SER A 74 -0.74 -2.70 18.50
C SER A 74 -2.25 -2.66 18.28
N LEU A 75 -2.92 -3.78 18.58
CA LEU A 75 -4.37 -3.89 18.54
C LEU A 75 -5.00 -2.90 19.54
N GLN A 76 -5.85 -2.03 19.02
CA GLN A 76 -6.62 -1.07 19.79
C GLN A 76 -7.99 -1.62 20.19
N THR A 77 -8.79 -0.80 20.86
CA THR A 77 -10.20 -1.11 21.08
C THR A 77 -10.91 -1.33 19.74
N LEU A 78 -11.78 -2.34 19.71
CA LEU A 78 -12.55 -2.66 18.51
C LEU A 78 -13.38 -1.45 18.07
N VAL A 79 -13.29 -1.09 16.80
CA VAL A 79 -14.14 -0.07 16.16
C VAL A 79 -15.59 -0.54 16.19
N SER A 80 -15.81 -1.83 15.93
CA SER A 80 -17.08 -2.49 16.12
C SER A 80 -16.89 -3.93 16.57
N SER A 81 -17.76 -4.39 17.45
CA SER A 81 -17.80 -5.78 17.93
C SER A 81 -19.10 -6.51 17.55
N ASN A 82 -19.91 -5.91 16.67
CA ASN A 82 -21.24 -6.44 16.36
C ASN A 82 -21.73 -6.05 14.96
N LEU A 83 -20.83 -6.10 13.98
CA LEU A 83 -21.13 -5.86 12.56
C LEU A 83 -21.08 -7.20 11.80
N PRO A 84 -22.24 -7.84 11.53
CA PRO A 84 -22.24 -9.19 10.99
C PRO A 84 -21.55 -9.30 9.63
N LYS A 85 -20.58 -10.22 9.53
CA LYS A 85 -19.85 -10.53 8.29
C LYS A 85 -19.30 -9.28 7.58
N VAL A 86 -18.23 -8.69 8.11
CA VAL A 86 -17.59 -7.51 7.52
C VAL A 86 -16.84 -7.92 6.25
N TYR A 87 -17.35 -7.52 5.08
CA TYR A 87 -16.89 -8.03 3.78
C TYR A 87 -16.20 -6.96 2.92
N GLY A 88 -16.40 -5.69 3.23
CA GLY A 88 -15.78 -4.54 2.60
C GLY A 88 -15.44 -3.50 3.66
N LEU A 89 -14.31 -2.83 3.47
CA LEU A 89 -13.81 -1.74 4.29
C LEU A 89 -13.17 -0.69 3.38
N ALA A 90 -13.35 0.58 3.72
CA ALA A 90 -12.55 1.66 3.17
C ALA A 90 -12.32 2.74 4.25
N ILE A 91 -11.25 3.51 4.07
CA ILE A 91 -10.81 4.57 4.99
C ILE A 91 -10.77 5.87 4.20
N ALA A 92 -11.46 6.91 4.68
CA ALA A 92 -11.51 8.23 4.05
C ALA A 92 -12.13 9.26 4.99
N ASP A 93 -11.78 10.53 4.84
CA ASP A 93 -12.46 11.66 5.46
C ASP A 93 -13.86 11.86 4.82
N LEU A 94 -14.94 11.50 5.55
CA LEU A 94 -16.32 11.56 5.04
C LEU A 94 -17.07 12.82 5.49
N ASP A 95 -16.56 13.59 6.45
CA ASP A 95 -17.22 14.81 6.94
C ASP A 95 -16.35 16.07 6.93
N LYS A 96 -15.23 16.00 6.20
CA LYS A 96 -14.30 17.08 5.89
C LYS A 96 -13.67 17.72 7.13
N ASP A 97 -13.49 16.97 8.20
CA ASP A 97 -12.78 17.40 9.39
C ASP A 97 -11.27 17.09 9.35
N SER A 98 -10.80 16.48 8.26
CA SER A 98 -9.42 16.03 8.02
C SER A 98 -8.99 14.79 8.81
N ASP A 99 -9.91 14.14 9.51
CA ASP A 99 -9.68 12.86 10.18
C ASP A 99 -10.30 11.74 9.33
N ASN A 100 -9.55 10.67 9.04
CA ASN A 100 -10.13 9.59 8.24
C ASN A 100 -11.11 8.76 9.07
N ASP A 101 -12.27 8.51 8.49
CA ASP A 101 -13.33 7.64 9.00
C ASP A 101 -13.21 6.21 8.44
N ILE A 102 -14.02 5.30 8.98
CA ILE A 102 -14.15 3.93 8.47
C ILE A 102 -15.55 3.72 7.90
N VAL A 103 -15.64 3.29 6.64
CA VAL A 103 -16.87 2.77 6.03
C VAL A 103 -16.80 1.26 5.86
N ALA A 104 -17.91 0.57 6.11
CA ALA A 104 -17.95 -0.89 6.13
C ALA A 104 -19.26 -1.44 5.56
N THR A 105 -19.17 -2.61 4.92
CA THR A 105 -20.34 -3.42 4.57
C THR A 105 -20.59 -4.49 5.63
N SER A 106 -21.85 -4.69 5.98
CA SER A 106 -22.32 -5.83 6.76
C SER A 106 -23.09 -6.77 5.85
N ASN A 107 -22.46 -7.88 5.46
CA ASN A 107 -23.02 -8.78 4.46
C ASN A 107 -24.32 -9.45 4.94
N SER A 108 -24.33 -9.95 6.18
CA SER A 108 -25.52 -10.58 6.78
C SER A 108 -26.40 -9.61 7.56
N GLY A 109 -25.91 -8.41 7.87
CA GLY A 109 -26.73 -7.31 8.38
C GLY A 109 -27.41 -6.49 7.27
N GLU A 110 -27.10 -6.79 6.01
CA GLU A 110 -27.67 -6.20 4.80
C GLU A 110 -27.58 -4.66 4.78
N ARG A 111 -26.45 -4.11 5.22
CA ARG A 111 -26.30 -2.67 5.41
C ARG A 111 -24.91 -2.15 5.10
N LEU A 112 -24.86 -0.86 4.77
CA LEU A 112 -23.68 -0.04 4.58
C LEU A 112 -23.65 1.01 5.69
N VAL A 113 -22.54 1.08 6.40
CA VAL A 113 -22.40 1.91 7.60
C VAL A 113 -21.04 2.59 7.63
N TRP A 114 -20.93 3.68 8.39
CA TRP A 114 -19.65 4.31 8.69
C TRP A 114 -19.50 4.60 10.19
N PHE A 115 -18.26 4.82 10.60
CA PHE A 115 -17.84 5.13 11.96
C PHE A 115 -17.00 6.40 11.89
N GLN A 116 -17.53 7.48 12.47
CA GLN A 116 -16.81 8.76 12.49
C GLN A 116 -15.62 8.65 13.43
N ASN A 117 -14.47 9.15 13.02
CA ASN A 117 -13.28 9.28 13.84
C ASN A 117 -13.15 10.71 14.40
N ASP A 118 -12.45 10.88 15.52
CA ASP A 118 -12.17 12.18 16.14
C ASP A 118 -10.69 12.62 16.00
N GLY A 119 -9.98 11.98 15.06
CA GLY A 119 -8.55 12.18 14.80
C GLY A 119 -7.61 11.52 15.80
N ASN A 120 -8.13 10.91 16.86
CA ASN A 120 -7.33 10.18 17.85
C ASN A 120 -7.68 8.68 17.88
N GLY A 121 -8.40 8.21 16.86
CA GLY A 121 -8.89 6.85 16.76
C GLY A 121 -10.03 6.53 17.72
N ASN A 122 -10.73 7.53 18.25
CA ASN A 122 -11.98 7.30 18.97
C ASN A 122 -13.14 7.34 17.99
N PHE A 123 -13.72 6.17 17.73
CA PHE A 123 -14.81 6.04 16.78
C PHE A 123 -16.18 6.26 17.41
N SER A 124 -17.09 6.89 16.66
CA SER A 124 -18.50 7.01 17.02
C SER A 124 -19.20 5.65 17.01
N SER A 125 -20.45 5.62 17.49
CA SER A 125 -21.33 4.51 17.16
C SER A 125 -21.57 4.41 15.64
N GLU A 126 -21.97 3.22 15.19
CA GLU A 126 -22.41 2.95 13.81
C GLU A 126 -23.39 4.03 13.30
N LYS A 127 -23.06 4.64 12.16
CA LYS A 127 -23.95 5.53 11.40
C LYS A 127 -24.40 4.82 10.11
N LEU A 128 -25.71 4.74 9.90
CA LEU A 128 -26.29 4.04 8.75
C LEU A 128 -26.26 4.92 7.48
N ILE A 129 -25.66 4.40 6.40
CA ILE A 129 -25.77 5.00 5.05
C ILE A 129 -26.97 4.39 4.33
N SER A 130 -27.06 3.05 4.32
CA SER A 130 -28.12 2.33 3.61
C SER A 130 -28.38 0.96 4.19
N SER A 131 -29.61 0.46 4.01
CA SER A 131 -30.08 -0.85 4.49
C SER A 131 -30.83 -1.61 3.39
N GLY A 132 -31.03 -2.91 3.56
CA GLY A 132 -31.63 -3.78 2.54
C GLY A 132 -30.67 -4.14 1.40
N LEU A 133 -29.36 -4.00 1.63
CA LEU A 133 -28.29 -4.37 0.71
C LEU A 133 -27.95 -5.86 0.91
N GLN A 134 -28.78 -6.75 0.37
CA GLN A 134 -28.60 -8.20 0.53
C GLN A 134 -27.25 -8.66 -0.02
N GLU A 135 -26.48 -9.32 0.85
CA GLU A 135 -25.08 -9.68 0.64
C GLU A 135 -24.14 -8.48 0.36
N ALA A 136 -24.35 -7.29 0.96
CA ALA A 136 -23.42 -6.16 0.85
C ALA A 136 -21.95 -6.62 0.94
N PHE A 137 -21.13 -6.23 -0.04
CA PHE A 137 -19.84 -6.86 -0.30
C PHE A 137 -18.71 -5.84 -0.39
N THR A 138 -18.35 -5.37 -1.58
CA THR A 138 -17.27 -4.40 -1.79
C THR A 138 -17.79 -3.00 -1.50
N VAL A 139 -16.96 -2.17 -0.87
CA VAL A 139 -17.17 -0.73 -0.71
C VAL A 139 -15.90 0.00 -1.11
N LYS A 140 -16.05 1.11 -1.83
CA LYS A 140 -14.97 2.06 -2.13
C LYS A 140 -15.47 3.47 -1.92
N VAL A 141 -14.53 4.39 -1.69
CA VAL A 141 -14.81 5.81 -1.46
C VAL A 141 -14.05 6.62 -2.50
N ALA A 142 -14.72 7.56 -3.15
CA ALA A 142 -14.13 8.47 -4.13
C ALA A 142 -15.07 9.65 -4.40
N ASP A 143 -14.56 10.74 -4.98
CA ASP A 143 -15.38 11.82 -5.53
C ASP A 143 -15.94 11.39 -6.89
N ILE A 144 -17.21 10.97 -6.94
CA ILE A 144 -17.85 10.43 -8.16
C ILE A 144 -18.54 11.53 -8.96
N ASP A 145 -19.04 12.56 -8.29
CA ASP A 145 -19.79 13.67 -8.90
C ASP A 145 -18.99 14.98 -9.08
N GLY A 146 -17.70 14.97 -8.71
CA GLY A 146 -16.76 16.07 -8.90
C GLY A 146 -16.98 17.24 -7.93
N ASN A 147 -17.68 17.02 -6.82
CA ASN A 147 -18.00 18.07 -5.83
C ASN A 147 -16.91 18.23 -4.74
N ASN A 148 -15.80 17.50 -4.85
CA ASN A 148 -14.69 17.42 -3.90
C ASN A 148 -15.10 16.90 -2.51
N THR A 149 -16.17 16.11 -2.41
CA THR A 149 -16.53 15.33 -1.21
C THR A 149 -16.40 13.85 -1.53
N MET A 150 -16.24 13.03 -0.49
CA MET A 150 -16.05 11.60 -0.64
C MET A 150 -17.40 10.89 -0.68
N ASP A 151 -17.77 10.38 -1.86
CA ASP A 151 -18.95 9.54 -2.07
C ASP A 151 -18.64 8.07 -1.77
N VAL A 152 -19.67 7.28 -1.48
CA VAL A 152 -19.51 5.85 -1.15
C VAL A 152 -20.17 4.97 -2.21
N VAL A 153 -19.40 4.06 -2.81
CA VAL A 153 -19.88 3.06 -3.78
C VAL A 153 -19.94 1.69 -3.12
N VAL A 154 -21.01 0.92 -3.35
CA VAL A 154 -21.21 -0.41 -2.76
C VAL A 154 -21.77 -1.42 -3.77
N SER A 155 -21.32 -2.67 -3.67
CA SER A 155 -21.92 -3.82 -4.36
C SER A 155 -22.79 -4.65 -3.40
N ALA A 156 -23.91 -5.15 -3.92
CA ALA A 156 -24.83 -6.06 -3.22
C ALA A 156 -25.30 -7.15 -4.19
N PRO A 157 -24.65 -8.34 -4.21
CA PRO A 157 -24.89 -9.40 -5.18
C PRO A 157 -26.35 -9.89 -5.22
N VAL A 158 -26.97 -10.08 -4.05
CA VAL A 158 -28.34 -10.62 -4.01
C VAL A 158 -29.36 -9.54 -4.34
N SER A 159 -29.10 -8.29 -3.94
CA SER A 159 -29.89 -7.13 -4.42
C SER A 159 -29.66 -6.81 -5.89
N ASN A 160 -28.70 -7.47 -6.56
CA ASN A 160 -28.35 -7.26 -7.97
C ASN A 160 -28.01 -5.80 -8.32
N LEU A 161 -27.29 -5.10 -7.44
CA LEU A 161 -26.93 -3.71 -7.68
C LEU A 161 -25.49 -3.37 -7.31
N VAL A 162 -24.93 -2.44 -8.08
CA VAL A 162 -23.87 -1.53 -7.62
C VAL A 162 -24.48 -0.13 -7.59
N ALA A 163 -24.34 0.55 -6.46
CA ALA A 163 -24.85 1.89 -6.28
C ALA A 163 -23.84 2.78 -5.56
N TRP A 164 -23.92 4.08 -5.81
CA TRP A 164 -23.17 5.09 -5.08
C TRP A 164 -24.11 6.04 -4.32
N TYR A 165 -23.61 6.63 -3.24
CA TYR A 165 -24.33 7.55 -2.38
C TYR A 165 -23.55 8.85 -2.31
N SER A 166 -24.15 9.92 -2.85
CA SER A 166 -23.55 11.26 -2.82
C SER A 166 -23.43 11.75 -1.39
N ASN A 167 -22.29 12.32 -1.04
CA ASN A 167 -22.04 12.92 0.27
C ASN A 167 -22.07 14.45 0.16
N ASP A 168 -22.57 15.13 1.20
CA ASP A 168 -22.52 16.60 1.27
C ASP A 168 -21.23 17.14 1.91
N GLY A 169 -20.34 16.24 2.33
CA GLY A 169 -19.11 16.56 3.05
C GLY A 169 -19.33 16.89 4.52
N SER A 170 -20.47 16.53 5.09
CA SER A 170 -20.74 16.53 6.53
C SER A 170 -21.22 15.15 7.01
N GLY A 171 -20.93 14.10 6.23
CA GLY A 171 -21.36 12.74 6.48
C GLY A 171 -22.86 12.50 6.25
N ASN A 172 -23.57 13.40 5.55
CA ASN A 172 -24.95 13.16 5.13
C ASN A 172 -24.97 12.60 3.71
N PHE A 173 -25.47 11.36 3.60
CA PHE A 173 -25.54 10.65 2.34
C PHE A 173 -26.92 10.77 1.69
N GLY A 174 -26.94 11.02 0.38
CA GLY A 174 -28.14 11.06 -0.45
C GLY A 174 -28.76 9.68 -0.72
N ASN A 175 -29.74 9.65 -1.62
CA ASN A 175 -30.34 8.40 -2.07
C ASN A 175 -29.36 7.58 -2.92
N ALA A 176 -29.62 6.27 -3.05
CA ALA A 176 -28.85 5.39 -3.90
C ALA A 176 -28.94 5.80 -5.39
N ASN A 177 -27.79 6.02 -6.03
CA ASN A 177 -27.65 6.17 -7.46
C ASN A 177 -27.15 4.85 -8.07
N ILE A 178 -27.99 4.19 -8.87
CA ILE A 178 -27.70 2.85 -9.39
C ILE A 178 -26.78 2.94 -10.61
N ILE A 179 -25.63 2.26 -10.54
CA ILE A 179 -24.65 2.13 -11.64
C ILE A 179 -25.02 0.95 -12.54
N SER A 180 -25.27 -0.20 -11.91
CA SER A 180 -25.64 -1.42 -12.60
C SER A 180 -26.76 -2.11 -11.86
N SER A 181 -27.78 -2.53 -12.59
CA SER A 181 -28.87 -3.40 -12.11
C SER A 181 -28.89 -4.73 -12.87
N ILE A 182 -27.76 -5.14 -13.45
CA ILE A 182 -27.68 -6.41 -14.17
C ILE A 182 -27.91 -7.53 -13.14
N THR A 183 -28.91 -8.38 -13.41
CA THR A 183 -29.33 -9.48 -12.53
C THR A 183 -28.37 -10.67 -12.61
N SER A 184 -27.09 -10.43 -12.30
CA SER A 184 -26.01 -11.44 -12.32
C SER A 184 -25.10 -11.35 -11.10
N GLY A 185 -25.56 -10.68 -10.04
CA GLY A 185 -24.86 -10.62 -8.76
C GLY A 185 -23.54 -9.87 -8.81
N PRO A 186 -23.54 -8.54 -8.99
CA PRO A 186 -22.32 -7.76 -8.92
C PRO A 186 -21.69 -7.93 -7.53
N ARG A 187 -20.47 -8.44 -7.48
CA ARG A 187 -19.79 -8.80 -6.23
C ARG A 187 -18.65 -7.86 -5.94
N ASP A 188 -17.82 -7.62 -6.93
CA ASP A 188 -16.61 -6.83 -6.75
C ASP A 188 -16.47 -5.81 -7.86
N PHE A 189 -15.72 -4.73 -7.60
CA PHE A 189 -15.52 -3.66 -8.57
C PHE A 189 -14.29 -2.82 -8.23
N ASP A 190 -13.79 -2.11 -9.23
CA ASP A 190 -12.77 -1.08 -9.04
C ASP A 190 -13.12 0.20 -9.76
N LEU A 191 -12.55 1.32 -9.30
CA LEU A 191 -12.75 2.67 -9.80
C LEU A 191 -11.44 3.21 -10.39
N GLY A 192 -11.51 3.87 -11.54
CA GLY A 192 -10.35 4.50 -12.17
C GLY A 192 -10.73 5.21 -13.46
N ASP A 193 -10.00 6.25 -13.82
CA ASP A 193 -10.16 6.97 -15.09
C ASP A 193 -9.62 6.11 -16.24
N TYR A 194 -10.47 5.25 -16.80
CA TYR A 194 -10.08 4.22 -17.76
C TYR A 194 -9.95 4.81 -19.16
N ASP A 195 -10.83 5.74 -19.54
CA ASP A 195 -10.82 6.37 -20.87
C ASP A 195 -10.08 7.74 -20.93
N LYS A 196 -9.56 8.22 -19.80
CA LYS A 196 -8.75 9.45 -19.67
C LYS A 196 -9.53 10.73 -19.92
N ASP A 197 -10.83 10.74 -19.64
CA ASP A 197 -11.63 11.95 -19.69
C ASP A 197 -11.62 12.76 -18.38
N GLY A 198 -11.05 12.18 -17.31
CA GLY A 198 -10.91 12.78 -16.00
C GLY A 198 -11.98 12.35 -15.00
N ASP A 199 -12.95 11.55 -15.41
CA ASP A 199 -13.99 10.99 -14.56
C ASP A 199 -13.62 9.57 -14.10
N LEU A 200 -14.06 9.18 -12.91
CA LEU A 200 -13.82 7.82 -12.42
C LEU A 200 -14.81 6.82 -13.05
N ASP A 201 -14.31 5.98 -13.94
CA ASP A 201 -15.01 4.83 -14.50
C ASP A 201 -15.06 3.67 -13.51
N ILE A 202 -15.85 2.64 -13.83
CA ILE A 202 -16.02 1.47 -12.97
C ILE A 202 -16.01 0.17 -13.77
N VAL A 203 -15.21 -0.80 -13.32
CA VAL A 203 -15.29 -2.19 -13.78
C VAL A 203 -15.97 -3.05 -12.72
N ILE A 204 -17.00 -3.81 -13.09
CA ILE A 204 -17.79 -4.63 -12.17
C ILE A 204 -17.63 -6.10 -12.51
N ALA A 205 -17.26 -6.92 -11.52
CA ALA A 205 -17.23 -8.38 -11.58
C ALA A 205 -18.54 -9.00 -11.06
N TYR A 206 -19.10 -9.94 -11.82
CA TYR A 206 -20.39 -10.56 -11.55
C TYR A 206 -20.23 -12.03 -11.12
N LYS A 207 -20.84 -12.36 -9.97
CA LYS A 207 -20.77 -13.67 -9.31
C LYS A 207 -21.50 -14.77 -10.07
N TYR A 208 -22.64 -14.49 -10.70
CA TYR A 208 -23.52 -15.55 -11.23
C TYR A 208 -23.30 -15.88 -12.71
N ASN A 209 -22.77 -14.95 -13.52
CA ASN A 209 -22.43 -15.18 -14.92
C ASN A 209 -20.92 -15.16 -15.19
N TYR A 210 -20.10 -14.90 -14.16
CA TYR A 210 -18.64 -14.89 -14.21
C TYR A 210 -18.03 -13.92 -15.22
N ALA A 211 -18.79 -12.89 -15.61
CA ALA A 211 -18.33 -11.82 -16.47
C ALA A 211 -17.81 -10.63 -15.65
N ALA A 212 -16.93 -9.84 -16.25
CA ALA A 212 -16.68 -8.48 -15.81
C ALA A 212 -17.18 -7.50 -16.88
N LYS A 213 -17.65 -6.32 -16.48
CA LYS A 213 -18.15 -5.30 -17.39
C LYS A 213 -17.68 -3.91 -16.97
N LEU A 214 -17.13 -3.20 -17.94
CA LEU A 214 -16.69 -1.81 -17.81
C LEU A 214 -17.86 -0.86 -18.06
N PHE A 215 -17.95 0.20 -17.27
CA PHE A 215 -18.89 1.29 -17.41
C PHE A 215 -18.15 2.61 -17.32
N ASN A 216 -18.32 3.46 -18.32
CA ASN A 216 -17.70 4.78 -18.32
C ASN A 216 -18.59 5.77 -17.57
N ASN A 217 -18.02 6.56 -16.68
CA ASN A 217 -18.69 7.70 -16.09
C ASN A 217 -18.77 8.81 -17.12
N ASN A 218 -19.93 9.44 -17.25
CA ASN A 218 -20.16 10.54 -18.16
C ASN A 218 -20.52 11.76 -17.31
N LEU A 219 -19.60 12.20 -16.46
CA LEU A 219 -19.85 13.32 -15.56
C LEU A 219 -20.04 14.58 -16.42
N SER A 220 -21.24 15.14 -16.34
CA SER A 220 -21.48 16.41 -17.01
C SER A 220 -20.72 17.52 -16.28
N GLN A 221 -20.40 18.60 -16.99
CA GLN A 221 -19.88 19.85 -16.40
C GLN A 221 -20.78 20.46 -15.32
N THR A 222 -22.03 20.00 -15.22
CA THR A 222 -23.00 20.44 -14.21
C THR A 222 -23.08 19.51 -12.98
N GLY A 223 -22.20 18.50 -12.86
CA GLY A 223 -22.17 17.56 -11.74
C GLY A 223 -23.16 16.38 -11.84
N SER A 224 -23.88 16.25 -12.95
CA SER A 224 -24.74 15.07 -13.19
C SER A 224 -23.90 13.88 -13.63
N VAL A 225 -23.95 12.80 -12.85
CA VAL A 225 -23.28 11.51 -13.10
C VAL A 225 -24.19 10.58 -13.89
N SER A 226 -23.65 9.88 -14.90
CA SER A 226 -24.33 8.75 -15.54
C SER A 226 -23.33 7.73 -16.06
N PHE A 227 -23.62 6.44 -15.87
CA PHE A 227 -22.72 5.36 -16.28
C PHE A 227 -23.21 4.70 -17.57
N THR A 228 -22.31 4.59 -18.56
CA THR A 228 -22.58 3.93 -19.83
C THR A 228 -21.80 2.62 -19.90
N ALA A 229 -22.52 1.50 -20.00
CA ALA A 229 -21.89 0.19 -20.06
C ALA A 229 -21.25 -0.05 -21.44
N GLU A 230 -20.02 -0.56 -21.44
CA GLU A 230 -19.35 -1.01 -22.66
C GLU A 230 -20.13 -2.15 -23.35
N ALA A 231 -20.02 -2.21 -24.69
CA ALA A 231 -20.77 -3.18 -25.47
C ALA A 231 -20.29 -4.62 -25.21
N ASN A 232 -18.97 -4.81 -25.09
CA ASN A 232 -18.34 -6.10 -24.89
C ASN A 232 -18.01 -6.34 -23.42
N ASN A 233 -18.15 -7.59 -22.98
CA ASN A 233 -17.72 -7.99 -21.65
C ASN A 233 -16.22 -8.25 -21.61
N VAL A 234 -15.63 -8.05 -20.43
CA VAL A 234 -14.29 -8.52 -20.10
C VAL A 234 -14.38 -9.99 -19.71
N SER A 235 -14.36 -10.88 -20.71
CA SER A 235 -14.61 -12.31 -20.56
C SER A 235 -13.47 -13.17 -21.12
N SER A 236 -13.25 -14.30 -20.47
CA SER A 236 -12.20 -15.29 -20.75
C SER A 236 -12.66 -16.74 -20.49
N GLY A 237 -13.93 -16.94 -20.12
CA GLY A 237 -14.40 -18.24 -19.63
C GLY A 237 -13.96 -18.58 -18.20
N ASN A 238 -13.32 -17.64 -17.49
CA ASN A 238 -13.02 -17.77 -16.05
C ASN A 238 -14.32 -17.98 -15.24
N LEU A 239 -14.23 -18.82 -14.20
CA LEU A 239 -15.31 -19.03 -13.23
C LEU A 239 -14.92 -18.42 -11.90
N LEU A 240 -15.90 -17.86 -11.16
CA LEU A 240 -15.73 -17.34 -9.80
C LEU A 240 -14.62 -16.26 -9.69
N ILE A 241 -14.93 -15.06 -10.19
CA ILE A 241 -14.05 -13.90 -10.02
C ILE A 241 -13.92 -13.59 -8.53
N GLN A 242 -12.68 -13.53 -8.04
CA GLN A 242 -12.38 -13.22 -6.64
C GLN A 242 -12.10 -11.75 -6.43
N ASP A 243 -11.34 -11.16 -7.36
CA ASP A 243 -10.86 -9.79 -7.29
C ASP A 243 -10.78 -9.19 -8.70
N ILE A 244 -10.96 -7.88 -8.80
CA ILE A 244 -10.81 -7.10 -10.02
C ILE A 244 -10.21 -5.73 -9.71
N ALA A 245 -9.22 -5.31 -10.48
CA ALA A 245 -8.54 -4.04 -10.25
C ALA A 245 -8.13 -3.38 -11.57
N PHE A 246 -8.05 -2.05 -11.58
CA PHE A 246 -7.42 -1.28 -12.64
C PHE A 246 -5.95 -1.04 -12.36
N GLY A 247 -5.14 -1.06 -13.42
CA GLY A 247 -3.73 -0.66 -13.33
C GLY A 247 -3.04 -0.64 -14.69
N ASP A 248 -2.07 0.26 -14.83
CA ASP A 248 -1.16 0.29 -15.99
C ASP A 248 -0.08 -0.79 -15.82
N VAL A 249 -0.40 -2.00 -16.28
CA VAL A 249 0.39 -3.22 -16.03
C VAL A 249 1.40 -3.47 -17.16
N ASP A 250 1.12 -2.97 -18.36
CA ASP A 250 2.08 -3.04 -19.48
C ASP A 250 2.90 -1.75 -19.67
N ASN A 251 2.67 -0.74 -18.82
CA ASN A 251 3.39 0.52 -18.78
C ASN A 251 3.31 1.27 -20.13
N ASP A 252 2.15 1.23 -20.77
CA ASP A 252 1.84 2.04 -21.95
C ASP A 252 1.07 3.33 -21.62
N GLY A 253 0.82 3.55 -20.34
CA GLY A 253 0.15 4.72 -19.80
C GLY A 253 -1.36 4.58 -19.71
N TYR A 254 -1.98 3.49 -20.16
CA TYR A 254 -3.42 3.24 -20.04
C TYR A 254 -3.71 2.21 -18.96
N LEU A 255 -4.91 2.25 -18.39
CA LEU A 255 -5.31 1.25 -17.42
C LEU A 255 -5.69 -0.05 -18.14
N GLU A 256 -5.13 -1.16 -17.69
CA GLU A 256 -5.65 -2.50 -17.92
C GLU A 256 -6.54 -2.94 -16.76
N ILE A 257 -7.32 -3.99 -17.01
CA ILE A 257 -8.16 -4.63 -16.00
C ILE A 257 -7.45 -5.91 -15.56
N VAL A 258 -6.92 -5.96 -14.34
CA VAL A 258 -6.45 -7.19 -13.70
C VAL A 258 -7.66 -7.93 -13.15
N LYS A 259 -7.81 -9.20 -13.50
CA LYS A 259 -8.96 -10.02 -13.08
C LYS A 259 -8.48 -11.36 -12.55
N LEU A 260 -8.82 -11.64 -11.30
CA LEU A 260 -8.44 -12.87 -10.59
C LEU A 260 -9.62 -13.79 -10.40
N ASN A 261 -9.39 -15.10 -10.41
CA ASN A 261 -10.43 -16.10 -10.25
C ASN A 261 -9.89 -17.41 -9.67
N THR A 262 -10.76 -18.26 -9.13
CA THR A 262 -10.35 -19.46 -8.38
C THR A 262 -9.90 -20.64 -9.23
N THR A 263 -9.93 -20.55 -10.57
CA THR A 263 -9.75 -21.74 -11.44
C THR A 263 -8.70 -21.59 -12.52
N THR A 264 -8.30 -20.37 -12.84
CA THR A 264 -7.33 -20.09 -13.89
C THR A 264 -6.18 -19.23 -13.36
N ASN A 265 -5.29 -18.84 -14.27
CA ASN A 265 -4.11 -18.06 -13.96
C ASN A 265 -4.48 -16.58 -13.74
N PRO A 266 -3.68 -15.81 -12.98
CA PRO A 266 -3.83 -14.36 -12.95
C PRO A 266 -3.56 -13.77 -14.35
N ALA A 267 -4.41 -12.85 -14.77
CA ALA A 267 -4.35 -12.23 -16.09
C ALA A 267 -4.83 -10.78 -16.05
N TYR A 268 -4.35 -10.00 -17.00
CA TYR A 268 -4.84 -8.65 -17.27
C TYR A 268 -5.48 -8.57 -18.66
N TYR A 269 -6.36 -7.59 -18.83
CA TYR A 269 -7.20 -7.43 -20.01
C TYR A 269 -7.07 -6.02 -20.55
N LYS A 270 -6.71 -5.93 -21.84
CA LYS A 270 -6.55 -4.66 -22.55
C LYS A 270 -7.65 -4.48 -23.60
N LYS A 271 -8.39 -3.37 -23.54
CA LYS A 271 -9.40 -3.03 -24.56
C LYS A 271 -8.72 -2.74 -25.90
N GLN A 272 -9.27 -3.30 -26.96
CA GLN A 272 -8.83 -3.14 -28.33
C GLN A 272 -9.69 -2.10 -29.07
N ASN A 273 -9.21 -1.62 -30.22
CA ASN A 273 -9.92 -0.62 -31.02
C ASN A 273 -11.29 -1.09 -31.54
N ASP A 274 -11.52 -2.41 -31.65
CA ASP A 274 -12.82 -2.98 -32.00
C ASP A 274 -13.75 -3.16 -30.79
N GLY A 275 -13.33 -2.69 -29.62
CA GLY A 275 -14.01 -2.80 -28.34
C GLY A 275 -13.86 -4.16 -27.66
N SER A 276 -13.19 -5.14 -28.25
CA SER A 276 -12.92 -6.43 -27.61
C SER A 276 -11.84 -6.28 -26.52
N PHE A 277 -11.71 -7.29 -25.65
CA PHE A 277 -10.66 -7.31 -24.63
C PHE A 277 -9.70 -8.46 -24.91
N THR A 278 -8.40 -8.17 -25.03
CA THR A 278 -7.36 -9.18 -25.18
C THR A 278 -6.83 -9.57 -23.80
N GLU A 279 -6.80 -10.87 -23.52
CA GLU A 279 -6.28 -11.46 -22.30
C GLU A 279 -4.77 -11.69 -22.41
N THR A 280 -4.02 -11.27 -21.39
CA THR A 280 -2.60 -11.60 -21.20
C THR A 280 -2.40 -12.27 -19.85
N ILE A 281 -1.88 -13.50 -19.87
CA ILE A 281 -1.60 -14.29 -18.67
C ILE A 281 -0.31 -13.78 -18.03
N LEU A 282 -0.34 -13.44 -16.74
CA LEU A 282 0.83 -13.00 -15.98
C LEU A 282 1.79 -14.18 -15.73
N THR A 283 1.25 -15.31 -15.26
CA THR A 283 2.03 -16.54 -15.06
C THR A 283 1.19 -17.79 -15.27
N THR A 284 1.85 -18.92 -15.54
CA THR A 284 1.24 -20.26 -15.53
C THR A 284 1.78 -21.14 -14.41
N SER A 285 2.65 -20.61 -13.54
CA SER A 285 3.31 -21.36 -12.46
C SER A 285 2.36 -21.65 -11.29
N ASN A 286 1.36 -20.79 -11.07
CA ASN A 286 0.45 -20.88 -9.94
C ASN A 286 -1.00 -20.52 -10.35
N GLN A 287 -1.96 -21.20 -9.73
CA GLN A 287 -3.39 -21.13 -10.03
C GLN A 287 -4.18 -20.77 -8.77
N SER A 288 -5.41 -20.31 -8.94
CA SER A 288 -6.29 -19.84 -7.85
C SER A 288 -5.83 -18.51 -7.20
N PRO A 289 -5.52 -17.47 -8.00
CA PRO A 289 -5.30 -16.14 -7.45
C PRO A 289 -6.59 -15.62 -6.79
N SER A 290 -6.46 -14.96 -5.65
CA SER A 290 -7.59 -14.57 -4.78
C SER A 290 -7.60 -13.10 -4.40
N ALA A 291 -6.45 -12.44 -4.39
CA ALA A 291 -6.34 -11.02 -4.05
C ALA A 291 -5.23 -10.37 -4.89
N THR A 292 -5.44 -9.11 -5.29
CA THR A 292 -4.46 -8.31 -6.02
C THR A 292 -4.25 -6.96 -5.35
N ALA A 293 -3.03 -6.45 -5.46
CA ALA A 293 -2.75 -5.03 -5.28
C ALA A 293 -1.88 -4.55 -6.44
N ILE A 294 -2.03 -3.28 -6.80
CA ILE A 294 -1.29 -2.69 -7.92
C ILE A 294 -0.61 -1.41 -7.42
N ALA A 295 0.72 -1.41 -7.42
CA ALA A 295 1.52 -0.34 -6.81
C ALA A 295 2.93 -0.30 -7.40
N ASP A 296 3.54 0.88 -7.41
CA ASP A 296 4.96 1.04 -7.76
C ASP A 296 5.83 0.60 -6.58
N ILE A 297 6.03 -0.71 -6.46
CA ILE A 297 6.66 -1.33 -5.29
C ILE A 297 8.19 -1.16 -5.28
N ASP A 298 8.82 -0.95 -6.44
CA ASP A 298 10.27 -0.77 -6.55
C ASP A 298 10.68 0.67 -6.89
N ASN A 299 9.72 1.60 -6.88
CA ASN A 299 9.89 3.02 -7.12
C ASN A 299 10.53 3.33 -8.50
N ASP A 300 10.19 2.53 -9.52
CA ASP A 300 10.62 2.72 -10.91
C ASP A 300 9.61 3.54 -11.75
N SER A 301 8.58 4.09 -11.10
CA SER A 301 7.45 4.81 -11.68
C SER A 301 6.50 3.95 -12.51
N LYS A 302 6.58 2.62 -12.40
CA LYS A 302 5.65 1.69 -13.03
C LYS A 302 4.93 0.90 -11.96
N LYS A 303 3.62 0.72 -12.14
CA LYS A 303 2.83 -0.01 -11.16
C LYS A 303 2.98 -1.50 -11.39
N ASP A 304 3.51 -2.23 -10.42
CA ASP A 304 3.64 -3.68 -10.45
C ASP A 304 2.36 -4.36 -9.91
N VAL A 305 2.22 -5.66 -10.20
CA VAL A 305 1.08 -6.48 -9.75
C VAL A 305 1.51 -7.44 -8.65
N ILE A 306 0.89 -7.31 -7.49
CA ILE A 306 1.06 -8.22 -6.34
C ILE A 306 -0.14 -9.14 -6.30
N VAL A 307 0.07 -10.45 -6.27
CA VAL A 307 -1.00 -11.46 -6.25
C VAL A 307 -0.83 -12.39 -5.06
N GLY A 308 -1.91 -12.51 -4.29
CA GLY A 308 -2.09 -13.54 -3.28
C GLY A 308 -2.90 -14.70 -3.83
N TYR A 309 -2.56 -15.91 -3.38
CA TYR A 309 -3.22 -17.14 -3.80
C TYR A 309 -4.03 -17.78 -2.66
N SER A 310 -5.06 -18.54 -3.05
CA SER A 310 -5.92 -19.31 -2.15
C SER A 310 -6.32 -20.60 -2.87
N SER A 311 -5.44 -21.60 -2.78
CA SER A 311 -5.64 -22.90 -3.42
C SER A 311 -6.39 -23.89 -2.54
N GLY A 312 -6.76 -23.50 -1.31
CA GLY A 312 -7.33 -24.38 -0.28
C GLY A 312 -6.32 -25.37 0.30
N ASN A 313 -5.03 -25.17 0.06
CA ASN A 313 -3.93 -25.95 0.61
C ASN A 313 -3.12 -25.09 1.58
N ALA A 314 -2.43 -25.73 2.52
CA ALA A 314 -1.40 -25.04 3.29
C ALA A 314 -0.24 -24.63 2.36
N ASN A 315 0.31 -23.42 2.56
CA ASN A 315 1.45 -22.83 1.83
C ASN A 315 1.08 -22.19 0.47
N ASP A 316 0.05 -21.34 0.47
CA ASP A 316 -0.23 -20.44 -0.63
C ASP A 316 0.84 -19.34 -0.75
N GLN A 317 1.02 -18.87 -1.99
CA GLN A 317 2.05 -17.90 -2.33
C GLN A 317 1.53 -16.47 -2.30
N LEU A 318 2.43 -15.55 -1.98
CA LEU A 318 2.35 -14.13 -2.26
C LEU A 318 3.45 -13.81 -3.26
N THR A 319 3.07 -13.23 -4.39
CA THR A 319 3.98 -13.10 -5.54
C THR A 319 3.89 -11.72 -6.18
N LEU A 320 5.03 -11.20 -6.59
CA LEU A 320 5.19 -9.95 -7.32
C LEU A 320 5.47 -10.21 -8.81
N TYR A 321 4.77 -9.49 -9.68
CA TYR A 321 4.97 -9.44 -11.13
C TYR A 321 5.31 -8.01 -11.55
N LYS A 322 6.51 -7.83 -12.10
CA LYS A 322 6.98 -6.50 -12.49
C LYS A 322 6.41 -6.06 -13.83
N SER A 323 5.93 -4.83 -13.96
CA SER A 323 5.35 -4.33 -15.21
C SER A 323 6.38 -4.17 -16.33
N SER A 324 7.66 -4.00 -15.99
CA SER A 324 8.76 -4.05 -16.96
C SER A 324 8.95 -5.41 -17.64
N ASN A 325 8.48 -6.50 -17.01
CA ASN A 325 8.42 -7.85 -17.56
C ASN A 325 7.34 -8.63 -16.80
N PRO A 326 6.06 -8.53 -17.20
CA PRO A 326 4.93 -9.08 -16.43
C PRO A 326 4.98 -10.59 -16.22
N SER A 327 5.80 -11.30 -17.01
CA SER A 327 6.08 -12.74 -16.84
C SER A 327 7.21 -13.06 -15.86
N SER A 328 7.88 -12.04 -15.30
CA SER A 328 8.93 -12.18 -14.29
C SER A 328 8.32 -12.30 -12.90
N GLU A 329 8.37 -13.50 -12.36
CA GLU A 329 7.80 -13.85 -11.06
C GLU A 329 8.82 -13.68 -9.92
N THR A 330 8.47 -12.95 -8.87
CA THR A 330 9.24 -12.85 -7.62
C THR A 330 8.41 -13.34 -6.45
N LEU A 331 8.82 -14.44 -5.82
CA LEU A 331 8.18 -14.97 -4.63
C LEU A 331 8.47 -14.07 -3.41
N ILE A 332 7.43 -13.52 -2.80
CA ILE A 332 7.52 -12.74 -1.55
C ILE A 332 7.42 -13.70 -0.36
N ASP A 333 6.39 -14.54 -0.35
CA ASP A 333 6.15 -15.54 0.68
C ASP A 333 5.46 -16.77 0.10
N GLY A 334 5.67 -17.93 0.71
CA GLY A 334 5.03 -19.18 0.34
C GLY A 334 4.60 -19.99 1.55
N SER A 335 4.27 -19.32 2.66
CA SER A 335 4.02 -19.96 3.96
C SER A 335 2.68 -19.58 4.57
N GLN A 336 1.83 -18.89 3.83
CA GLN A 336 0.48 -18.52 4.26
C GLN A 336 -0.55 -19.55 3.82
N ASN A 337 -1.78 -19.43 4.29
CA ASN A 337 -2.89 -20.28 3.88
C ASN A 337 -4.13 -19.41 3.65
N ASP A 338 -4.61 -19.40 2.41
CA ASP A 338 -5.68 -18.57 1.87
C ASP A 338 -5.41 -17.06 2.02
N ILE A 339 -4.52 -16.51 1.19
CA ILE A 339 -4.30 -15.05 1.14
C ILE A 339 -5.52 -14.40 0.50
N TYR A 340 -6.32 -13.70 1.29
CA TYR A 340 -7.68 -13.31 0.86
C TYR A 340 -7.85 -11.81 0.59
N SER A 341 -6.95 -10.98 1.11
CA SER A 341 -6.94 -9.54 0.86
C SER A 341 -5.55 -8.99 1.14
N ILE A 342 -5.19 -7.93 0.43
CA ILE A 342 -3.86 -7.32 0.43
C ILE A 342 -4.04 -5.80 0.51
N THR A 343 -3.17 -5.14 1.27
CA THR A 343 -3.01 -3.68 1.23
C THR A 343 -1.52 -3.34 1.13
N VAL A 344 -1.22 -2.21 0.50
CA VAL A 344 0.14 -1.77 0.20
C VAL A 344 0.29 -0.34 0.69
N ASN A 345 1.27 -0.08 1.54
CA ASN A 345 1.56 1.25 2.09
C ASN A 345 2.95 1.27 2.73
N ASP A 346 3.48 2.45 3.05
CA ASP A 346 4.73 2.61 3.80
C ASP A 346 4.46 2.38 5.30
N PHE A 347 4.68 1.15 5.79
CA PHE A 347 4.33 0.75 7.16
C PHE A 347 5.44 1.03 8.17
N ASP A 348 6.66 1.24 7.75
CA ASP A 348 7.76 1.56 8.66
C ASP A 348 8.29 3.01 8.50
N ASN A 349 7.71 3.77 7.57
CA ASN A 349 8.04 5.17 7.24
C ASN A 349 9.47 5.34 6.70
N ASP A 350 10.01 4.32 6.04
CA ASP A 350 11.32 4.39 5.41
C ASP A 350 11.26 5.00 3.99
N GLY A 351 10.10 5.01 3.35
CA GLY A 351 9.83 5.62 2.05
C GLY A 351 9.66 4.64 0.89
N ASP A 352 9.76 3.33 1.09
CA ASP A 352 9.14 2.36 0.18
C ASP A 352 7.78 1.85 0.64
N LEU A 353 7.11 1.17 -0.31
CA LEU A 353 5.83 0.56 -0.07
C LEU A 353 6.03 -0.88 0.41
N ASP A 354 5.42 -1.19 1.54
CA ASP A 354 5.33 -2.51 2.15
C ASP A 354 4.01 -3.20 1.82
N ILE A 355 3.89 -4.47 2.23
CA ILE A 355 2.70 -5.29 1.97
C ILE A 355 2.15 -5.82 3.28
N ALA A 356 0.85 -5.66 3.50
CA ALA A 356 0.12 -6.37 4.55
C ALA A 356 -0.96 -7.28 3.95
N THR A 357 -1.12 -8.47 4.52
CA THR A 357 -2.02 -9.51 4.03
C THR A 357 -2.83 -10.14 5.14
N ILE A 358 -4.00 -10.65 4.77
CA ILE A 358 -4.79 -11.55 5.63
C ILE A 358 -4.69 -12.98 5.12
N SER A 359 -4.42 -13.91 6.04
CA SER A 359 -4.51 -15.36 5.78
C SER A 359 -5.80 -15.87 6.42
N LEU A 360 -6.82 -16.08 5.58
CA LEU A 360 -8.19 -16.36 6.00
C LEU A 360 -8.28 -17.64 6.84
N ALA A 361 -7.63 -18.71 6.38
CA ALA A 361 -7.67 -20.02 7.03
C ALA A 361 -6.90 -20.06 8.35
N GLU A 362 -5.89 -19.21 8.51
CA GLU A 362 -5.06 -19.13 9.72
C GLU A 362 -5.59 -18.12 10.76
N ASN A 363 -6.46 -17.19 10.36
CA ASN A 363 -6.81 -16.01 11.16
C ASN A 363 -5.58 -15.15 11.47
N HIS A 364 -4.69 -14.99 10.49
CA HIS A 364 -3.48 -14.20 10.63
C HIS A 364 -3.59 -12.88 9.87
N LEU A 365 -3.09 -11.81 10.50
CA LEU A 365 -2.68 -10.58 9.85
C LEU A 365 -1.16 -10.57 9.79
N ASN A 366 -0.60 -10.47 8.58
CA ASN A 366 0.83 -10.48 8.32
C ASN A 366 1.26 -9.19 7.61
N TRP A 367 2.53 -8.83 7.73
CA TRP A 367 3.15 -7.79 6.93
C TRP A 367 4.56 -8.18 6.48
N PHE A 368 5.02 -7.53 5.41
CA PHE A 368 6.26 -7.78 4.70
C PHE A 368 6.94 -6.46 4.40
N GLU A 369 8.07 -6.25 5.05
CA GLU A 369 9.01 -5.16 4.77
C GLU A 369 9.53 -5.27 3.34
N ASN A 370 9.41 -4.20 2.57
CA ASN A 370 10.15 -4.03 1.34
C ASN A 370 11.56 -3.51 1.66
N THR A 371 12.57 -4.09 1.02
CA THR A 371 13.98 -3.72 1.26
C THR A 371 14.63 -3.13 0.02
N THR A 372 13.85 -2.90 -1.03
CA THR A 372 14.34 -2.44 -2.34
C THR A 372 14.78 -0.99 -2.29
N VAL A 373 14.12 -0.16 -1.49
CA VAL A 373 14.48 1.25 -1.32
C VAL A 373 14.92 1.50 0.11
N SER A 374 15.88 0.69 0.59
CA SER A 374 16.59 1.05 1.81
C SER A 374 17.08 2.51 1.72
N LYS A 375 16.47 3.37 2.53
CA LYS A 375 16.78 4.81 2.65
C LYS A 375 18.29 4.95 2.67
N SER A 376 18.87 5.40 1.56
CA SER A 376 20.31 5.35 1.25
C SER A 376 21.22 5.65 2.44
N LEU A 377 21.58 4.65 3.27
CA LEU A 377 22.34 4.82 4.53
C LEU A 377 22.09 6.17 5.22
N SER A 378 20.85 6.65 5.26
CA SER A 378 20.57 7.92 5.90
C SER A 378 20.60 7.62 7.38
N VAL A 379 21.71 7.98 8.01
CA VAL A 379 21.82 8.04 9.47
C VAL A 379 20.52 8.66 9.96
N LYS A 380 19.75 7.93 10.79
CA LYS A 380 18.57 8.43 11.47
C LYS A 380 18.82 9.90 11.81
N ASN A 381 18.12 10.81 11.13
CA ASN A 381 18.00 12.18 11.59
C ASN A 381 17.18 12.07 12.86
N THR A 382 17.87 11.77 13.95
CA THR A 382 17.36 12.10 15.26
C THR A 382 17.27 13.61 15.24
N ASP A 383 16.05 14.12 15.31
CA ASP A 383 15.76 15.52 15.62
C ASP A 383 16.31 15.83 17.02
N VAL A 384 17.63 15.93 17.10
CA VAL A 384 18.35 16.58 18.18
C VAL A 384 18.74 17.92 17.58
N THR A 385 18.07 18.98 18.03
CA THR A 385 18.43 20.40 17.82
C THR A 385 19.83 20.55 17.22
N ALA A 386 19.92 20.59 15.89
CA ALA A 386 21.18 20.35 15.20
C ALA A 386 22.24 21.34 15.67
N ILE A 387 23.43 20.83 16.01
CA ILE A 387 24.57 21.69 16.36
C ILE A 387 24.86 22.58 15.15
N GLN A 388 24.76 23.89 15.33
CA GLN A 388 25.04 24.84 14.26
C GLN A 388 26.46 25.38 14.41
N ILE A 389 27.17 25.53 13.29
CA ILE A 389 28.52 26.11 13.26
C ILE A 389 28.55 27.47 12.58
N TYR A 390 29.32 28.41 13.13
CA TYR A 390 29.50 29.73 12.54
C TYR A 390 30.82 30.40 12.97
N PRO A 391 31.43 31.25 12.14
CA PRO A 391 31.09 31.49 10.74
C PRO A 391 31.48 30.30 9.87
N ASN A 392 30.66 30.00 8.87
CA ASN A 392 30.95 29.04 7.81
C ASN A 392 30.66 29.72 6.46
N PRO A 393 31.68 30.14 5.68
CA PRO A 393 33.10 29.81 5.81
C PRO A 393 33.82 30.43 7.02
N SER A 394 34.78 29.69 7.60
CA SER A 394 35.63 30.13 8.73
C SER A 394 37.01 30.59 8.28
N LYS A 395 37.58 31.55 9.01
CA LYS A 395 39.00 31.94 8.86
C LYS A 395 39.93 31.24 9.85
N ASN A 396 39.64 31.32 11.14
CA ASN A 396 40.52 30.77 12.19
C ASN A 396 39.75 29.99 13.26
N LYS A 397 38.45 30.23 13.41
CA LYS A 397 37.65 29.67 14.49
C LYS A 397 36.26 29.30 14.03
N LEU A 398 35.73 28.20 14.55
CA LEU A 398 34.33 27.83 14.48
C LEU A 398 33.71 28.00 15.86
N ASN A 399 32.51 28.55 15.91
CA ASN A 399 31.68 28.59 17.11
C ASN A 399 30.51 27.62 16.96
N PHE A 400 30.06 27.03 18.06
CA PHE A 400 28.96 26.07 18.12
C PHE A 400 27.75 26.70 18.84
N ASN A 401 26.57 26.60 18.23
CA ASN A 401 25.29 26.83 18.90
C ASN A 401 24.62 25.47 19.19
N ASN A 402 23.78 25.43 20.23
CA ASN A 402 23.09 24.22 20.69
C ASN A 402 24.04 23.06 21.05
N PHE A 403 25.26 23.38 21.47
CA PHE A 403 26.25 22.45 21.98
C PHE A 403 26.81 22.99 23.29
N ASN A 404 26.89 22.15 24.33
CA ASN A 404 27.20 22.63 25.69
C ASN A 404 28.12 21.66 26.46
N ASP A 405 29.15 21.13 25.78
CA ASP A 405 30.16 20.25 26.38
C ASP A 405 31.57 20.81 26.19
N THR A 406 32.30 20.96 27.30
CA THR A 406 33.68 21.47 27.35
C THR A 406 34.75 20.44 27.05
N ASN A 407 34.43 19.15 26.92
CA ASN A 407 35.44 18.09 26.86
C ASN A 407 35.24 17.09 25.72
N SER A 408 34.42 17.43 24.74
CA SER A 408 34.15 16.55 23.60
C SER A 408 35.37 16.44 22.70
N SER A 409 35.61 15.23 22.23
CA SER A 409 36.63 14.88 21.26
C SER A 409 36.10 15.18 19.86
N ILE A 410 36.87 15.93 19.08
CA ILE A 410 36.56 16.35 17.73
C ILE A 410 37.61 15.83 16.77
N SER A 411 37.15 15.18 15.71
CA SER A 411 37.96 14.77 14.57
C SER A 411 37.59 15.61 13.35
N ILE A 412 38.56 16.11 12.59
CA ILE A 412 38.34 16.78 11.31
C ILE A 412 38.97 15.94 10.20
N TYR A 413 38.21 15.73 9.14
CA TYR A 413 38.62 14.99 7.96
C TYR A 413 38.60 15.89 6.72
N ASP A 414 39.48 15.61 5.75
CA ASP A 414 39.34 16.15 4.41
C ASP A 414 38.15 15.50 3.67
N ILE A 415 37.81 16.00 2.49
CA ILE A 415 36.71 15.46 1.68
C ILE A 415 36.97 14.04 1.13
N LEU A 416 38.21 13.55 1.22
CA LEU A 416 38.59 12.19 0.84
C LEU A 416 38.52 11.22 2.02
N GLY A 417 38.17 11.71 3.23
CA GLY A 417 38.04 10.92 4.44
C GLY A 417 39.34 10.74 5.24
N HIS A 418 40.43 11.44 4.90
CA HIS A 418 41.66 11.39 5.69
C HIS A 418 41.53 12.28 6.92
N LEU A 419 41.95 11.77 8.08
CA LEU A 419 42.00 12.54 9.33
C LEU A 419 43.09 13.63 9.25
N VAL A 420 42.70 14.89 9.37
CA VAL A 420 43.60 16.06 9.29
C VAL A 420 43.79 16.78 10.63
N MET A 421 42.87 16.60 11.57
CA MET A 421 42.99 17.15 12.93
C MET A 421 42.22 16.26 13.90
N ASN A 422 42.77 16.05 15.09
CA ASN A 422 42.07 15.42 16.21
C ASN A 422 42.39 16.22 17.48
N THR A 423 41.36 16.73 18.15
CA THR A 423 41.52 17.60 19.31
C THR A 423 40.36 17.42 20.29
N ARG A 424 40.49 17.94 21.49
CA ARG A 424 39.36 18.14 22.40
C ARG A 424 38.99 19.61 22.45
N LEU A 425 37.70 19.90 22.60
CA LEU A 425 37.28 21.26 22.92
C LEU A 425 37.91 21.69 24.25
N GLN A 426 38.42 22.91 24.29
CA GLN A 426 38.93 23.52 25.52
C GLN A 426 37.93 24.54 26.08
N ASP A 427 37.13 25.15 25.18
CA ASP A 427 36.07 26.11 25.50
C ASP A 427 34.73 25.58 24.98
N LYS A 428 33.64 25.77 25.76
CA LYS A 428 32.30 25.19 25.53
C LYS A 428 31.79 25.29 24.09
N ASN A 429 32.12 26.38 23.41
CA ASN A 429 31.44 26.75 22.17
C ASN A 429 32.41 27.11 21.05
N THR A 430 33.73 26.85 21.14
CA THR A 430 34.66 27.27 20.08
C THR A 430 35.74 26.24 19.76
N LEU A 431 36.11 26.16 18.47
CA LEU A 431 37.19 25.34 17.94
C LEU A 431 38.13 26.18 17.09
N ASP A 432 39.44 26.06 17.35
CA ASP A 432 40.48 26.68 16.52
C ASP A 432 40.76 25.80 15.29
N VAL A 433 40.63 26.39 14.10
CA VAL A 433 40.87 25.77 12.79
C VAL A 433 41.92 26.53 11.98
N SER A 434 42.71 27.39 12.63
CA SER A 434 43.71 28.24 11.99
C SER A 434 44.84 27.46 11.31
N THR A 435 45.13 26.24 11.78
CA THR A 435 46.18 25.38 11.23
C THR A 435 45.75 24.62 9.96
N LEU A 436 44.46 24.65 9.63
CA LEU A 436 43.95 24.01 8.41
C LEU A 436 44.22 24.87 7.18
N ASN A 437 44.60 24.21 6.08
CA ASN A 437 44.70 24.83 4.77
C ASN A 437 43.31 25.27 4.26
N LYS A 438 43.28 26.15 3.25
CA LYS A 438 42.01 26.52 2.61
C LYS A 438 41.39 25.29 1.95
N GLY A 439 40.11 25.05 2.21
CA GLY A 439 39.46 23.83 1.73
C GLY A 439 38.14 23.53 2.43
N MET A 440 37.54 22.42 2.03
CA MET A 440 36.32 21.88 2.61
C MET A 440 36.67 20.72 3.54
N TYR A 441 36.01 20.65 4.69
CA TYR A 441 36.29 19.69 5.74
C TYR A 441 35.02 19.13 6.37
N LEU A 442 35.12 17.93 6.92
CA LEU A 442 34.10 17.27 7.73
C LEU A 442 34.54 17.27 9.19
N LEU A 443 33.79 17.93 10.06
CA LEU A 443 34.01 17.98 11.51
C LEU A 443 33.09 16.96 12.17
N LYS A 444 33.65 16.00 12.91
CA LYS A 444 32.93 14.96 13.63
C LYS A 444 33.08 15.16 15.15
N PHE A 445 31.96 15.20 15.86
CA PHE A 445 31.90 15.06 17.31
C PHE A 445 31.92 13.58 17.67
N ASN A 446 33.00 13.10 18.29
CA ASN A 446 33.25 11.67 18.43
C ASN A 446 32.29 10.99 19.42
N GLU A 447 31.83 11.69 20.46
CA GLU A 447 30.95 11.15 21.50
C GLU A 447 29.50 10.97 21.03
N ILE A 448 29.02 11.86 20.16
CA ILE A 448 27.61 11.89 19.70
C ILE A 448 27.46 11.48 18.22
N GLY A 449 28.57 11.25 17.51
CA GLY A 449 28.56 10.80 16.12
C GLY A 449 28.16 11.85 15.08
N THR A 450 27.77 13.06 15.49
CA THR A 450 27.36 14.15 14.58
C THR A 450 28.52 14.61 13.69
N VAL A 451 28.26 14.74 12.38
CA VAL A 451 29.23 15.24 11.39
C VAL A 451 28.68 16.51 10.74
N ILE A 452 29.49 17.56 10.68
CA ILE A 452 29.15 18.85 10.09
C ILE A 452 30.20 19.25 9.06
N LYS A 453 29.74 19.69 7.89
CA LYS A 453 30.61 20.22 6.84
C LYS A 453 30.91 21.71 7.04
N PHE A 454 32.17 22.10 6.91
CA PHE A 454 32.56 23.52 6.89
C PHE A 454 33.62 23.85 5.85
N ILE A 455 33.70 25.13 5.50
CA ILE A 455 34.66 25.69 4.55
C ILE A 455 35.67 26.55 5.32
N LYS A 456 36.96 26.28 5.10
CA LYS A 456 38.09 27.08 5.59
C LYS A 456 38.56 28.03 4.50
N ASN A 457 38.46 29.33 4.75
CA ASN A 457 38.90 30.41 3.85
C ASN A 457 40.32 30.90 4.10
#